data_AF-A0A811SJ00-F1
#
_entry.id   AF-A0A811SJ00-F1
#
_cell.length_a   1.000
_cell.length_b   1.000
_cell.length_c   1.000
_cell.angle_alpha   90.00
_cell.angle_beta   90.00
_cell.angle_gamma   90.00
#
_symmetry.space_group_name_H-M   'P 1'
#
loop_
_entity.id
_entity.type
_entity.pdbx_description
1 polymer ?
#
loop_
_entity_poly.entity_id
_entity_poly.type
_entity_poly.pdbx_seq_one_letter_code
_entity_poly.pdbx_strand_id
1 'polypeptide(L)'
;MTKWHLCNPRLVVCGDMLLMVGCRKDFHVIGSVFEAYRLDTSTELAKWVKVERLEKWAIFISNDSRAQPLPWMNPERLGGRSNRVYCYDSGSGHLVAFELGKPLHGDDAPKSDVFSFSCYSSMVQPIWIVPSMFSLCCDGQ
;
A
#
# COMPACT_ATOMS: atom_id res chain seq x y z
N MET A 1 22.83 -9.24 10.52
CA MET A 1 21.74 -8.43 9.92
C MET A 1 20.91 -9.33 9.04
N THR A 2 19.63 -9.53 9.35
CA THR A 2 18.70 -10.27 8.49
C THR A 2 18.56 -9.51 7.17
N LYS A 3 18.95 -10.15 6.07
CA LYS A 3 18.81 -9.57 4.73
C LYS A 3 17.34 -9.69 4.34
N TRP A 4 16.61 -8.57 4.46
CA TRP A 4 15.23 -8.49 3.98
C TRP A 4 15.24 -8.56 2.46
N HIS A 5 14.49 -9.49 1.87
CA HIS A 5 14.34 -9.62 0.42
C HIS A 5 13.18 -8.76 -0.06
N LEU A 6 13.17 -7.46 0.28
CA LEU A 6 12.13 -6.52 -0.12
C LEU A 6 12.65 -5.64 -1.26
N CYS A 7 11.91 -5.61 -2.37
CA CYS A 7 12.08 -4.62 -3.42
C CYS A 7 11.46 -3.29 -2.97
N ASN A 8 12.22 -2.20 -3.10
CA ASN A 8 11.79 -0.83 -2.80
C ASN A 8 11.06 -0.68 -1.45
N PRO A 9 11.67 -1.09 -0.32
CA PRO A 9 11.03 -0.93 0.98
C PRO A 9 10.74 0.54 1.26
N ARG A 10 9.61 0.80 1.93
CA ARG A 10 9.15 2.12 2.32
C ARG A 10 8.86 2.13 3.82
N LEU A 11 9.25 3.22 4.47
CA LEU A 11 8.93 3.47 5.87
C LEU A 11 7.59 4.19 5.98
N VAL A 12 6.75 3.73 6.89
CA VAL A 12 5.38 4.22 7.08
C VAL A 12 5.09 4.33 8.58
N VAL A 13 4.65 5.51 9.03
CA VAL A 13 4.23 5.72 10.43
C VAL A 13 2.74 5.39 10.54
N CYS A 14 2.41 4.24 11.09
CA CYS A 14 1.06 3.69 11.19
C CYS A 14 0.57 3.75 12.64
N GLY A 15 -0.08 4.86 13.02
CA GLY A 15 -0.43 5.12 14.42
C GLY A 15 0.83 5.32 15.27
N ASP A 16 1.02 4.46 16.26
CA ASP A 16 2.20 4.39 17.12
C ASP A 16 3.31 3.46 16.59
N MET A 17 3.07 2.77 15.47
CA MET A 17 4.02 1.82 14.89
C MET A 17 4.80 2.44 13.74
N LEU A 18 6.13 2.27 13.73
CA LEU A 18 6.93 2.48 12.52
C LEU A 18 7.03 1.16 11.75
N LEU A 19 6.49 1.14 10.53
CA LEU A 19 6.48 -0.03 9.64
C LEU A 19 7.45 0.15 8.48
N MET A 20 8.16 -0.91 8.12
CA MET A 20 8.85 -1.08 6.86
C MET A 20 8.02 -2.02 5.99
N VAL A 21 7.53 -1.52 4.86
CA VAL A 21 6.64 -2.24 3.94
C VAL A 21 7.32 -2.37 2.59
N GLY A 22 7.27 -3.55 1.98
CA GLY A 22 7.83 -3.76 0.66
C GLY A 22 7.31 -5.04 0.01
N CYS A 23 7.59 -5.19 -1.29
CA CYS A 23 7.19 -6.40 -2.02
C CYS A 23 8.38 -7.36 -2.10
N ARG A 24 8.15 -8.67 -1.96
CA ARG A 24 9.23 -9.68 -2.06
C ARG A 24 9.76 -9.88 -3.49
N LYS A 25 8.96 -9.49 -4.48
CA LYS A 25 9.26 -9.56 -5.91
C LYS A 25 8.98 -8.20 -6.55
N ASP A 26 9.43 -8.00 -7.78
CA ASP A 26 9.03 -6.83 -8.54
C ASP A 26 7.50 -6.80 -8.68
N PHE A 27 6.94 -5.67 -8.27
CA PHE A 27 5.56 -5.29 -8.54
C PHE A 27 5.33 -5.46 -10.05
N HIS A 28 4.18 -6.02 -10.48
CA HIS A 28 3.83 -6.52 -11.83
C HIS A 28 3.98 -8.04 -12.07
N VAL A 29 4.57 -8.80 -11.15
CA VAL A 29 4.65 -10.27 -11.30
C VAL A 29 3.51 -10.96 -10.53
N ILE A 30 2.75 -11.85 -11.17
CA ILE A 30 1.79 -12.74 -10.49
C ILE A 30 2.52 -13.49 -9.36
N GLY A 31 1.91 -13.54 -8.17
CA GLY A 31 2.58 -14.07 -6.97
C GLY A 31 3.53 -13.08 -6.30
N SER A 32 3.44 -11.78 -6.63
CA SER A 32 3.98 -10.70 -5.79
C SER A 32 3.33 -10.72 -4.42
N VAL A 33 4.12 -10.57 -3.36
CA VAL A 33 3.68 -10.61 -1.97
C VAL A 33 4.22 -9.38 -1.25
N PHE A 34 3.33 -8.59 -0.66
CA PHE A 34 3.75 -7.54 0.25
C PHE A 34 3.97 -8.08 1.65
N GLU A 35 5.07 -7.67 2.27
CA GLU A 35 5.40 -7.93 3.66
C GLU A 35 5.60 -6.61 4.39
N ALA A 36 5.33 -6.63 5.70
CA ALA A 36 5.52 -5.51 6.58
C ALA A 36 6.28 -5.96 7.83
N TYR A 37 7.13 -5.07 8.33
CA TYR A 37 7.91 -5.28 9.55
C TYR A 37 7.75 -4.08 10.45
N ARG A 38 7.41 -4.27 11.73
CA ARG A 38 7.36 -3.20 12.72
C ARG A 38 8.70 -3.04 13.41
N LEU A 39 9.08 -1.80 13.69
CA LEU A 39 10.20 -1.53 14.57
C LEU A 39 9.76 -1.78 16.03
N ASP A 40 10.37 -2.78 16.66
CA ASP A 40 10.20 -3.08 18.08
C ASP A 40 11.38 -2.47 18.85
N THR A 41 11.07 -1.50 19.71
CA THR A 41 12.02 -0.78 20.57
C THR A 41 11.92 -1.22 22.04
N SER A 42 11.14 -2.26 22.34
CA SER A 42 10.97 -2.76 23.71
C SER A 42 12.20 -3.49 24.25
N THR A 43 13.07 -3.96 23.36
CA THR A 43 14.35 -4.59 23.70
C THR A 43 15.50 -3.59 23.65
N GLU A 44 16.61 -3.90 24.36
CA GLU A 44 17.82 -3.04 24.40
C GLU A 44 18.32 -2.63 23.01
N LEU A 45 18.17 -3.52 22.03
CA LEU A 45 18.42 -3.24 20.62
C LEU A 45 17.10 -3.24 19.85
N ALA A 46 16.86 -2.16 19.10
CA ALA A 46 15.70 -2.07 18.23
C ALA A 46 15.78 -3.14 17.11
N LYS A 47 14.69 -3.87 16.90
CA LYS A 47 14.62 -4.96 15.92
C LYS A 47 13.38 -4.84 15.05
N TRP A 48 13.50 -5.29 13.80
CA TRP A 48 12.37 -5.38 12.88
C TRP A 48 11.66 -6.72 13.06
N VAL A 49 10.38 -6.68 13.41
CA VAL A 49 9.55 -7.87 13.66
C VAL A 49 8.49 -7.96 12.56
N LYS A 50 8.34 -9.15 11.94
CA LYS A 50 7.34 -9.36 10.89
C LYS A 50 5.94 -9.10 11.43
N VAL A 51 5.14 -8.38 10.65
CA VAL A 51 3.73 -8.13 10.91
C VAL A 51 2.92 -9.08 10.06
N GLU A 52 2.12 -9.92 10.69
CA GLU A 52 1.25 -10.87 9.99
C GLU A 52 -0.01 -10.18 9.44
N ARG A 53 -0.53 -9.17 10.15
CA ARG A 53 -1.74 -8.42 9.78
C ARG A 53 -1.63 -6.94 10.17
N LEU A 54 -2.17 -6.05 9.33
CA LEU A 54 -2.30 -4.61 9.64
C LEU A 54 -3.57 -4.28 10.42
N GLU A 55 -4.38 -5.27 10.74
CA GLU A 55 -5.67 -5.13 11.42
C GLU A 55 -6.63 -4.17 10.69
N LYS A 56 -6.96 -3.03 11.31
CA LYS A 56 -7.83 -1.97 10.80
C LYS A 56 -7.15 -1.00 9.85
N TRP A 57 -5.86 -1.17 9.59
CA TRP A 57 -5.09 -0.29 8.73
C TRP A 57 -5.00 -0.82 7.31
N ALA A 58 -4.89 0.11 6.37
CA ALA A 58 -4.41 -0.12 5.03
C ALA A 58 -3.29 0.87 4.70
N ILE A 59 -2.41 0.50 3.78
CA ILE A 59 -1.25 1.31 3.41
C ILE A 59 -1.31 1.56 1.91
N PHE A 60 -1.36 2.82 1.52
CA PHE A 60 -1.31 3.26 0.14
C PHE A 60 0.13 3.59 -0.23
N ILE A 61 0.64 2.98 -1.28
CA ILE A 61 1.98 3.20 -1.82
C ILE A 61 1.89 3.44 -3.31
N SER A 62 2.91 4.05 -3.90
CA SER A 62 3.07 4.12 -5.35
C SER A 62 4.40 3.49 -5.75
N ASN A 63 4.43 2.94 -6.97
CA ASN A 63 5.70 2.61 -7.61
C ASN A 63 6.55 3.85 -7.95
N ASP A 64 5.96 5.05 -7.95
CA ASP A 64 6.73 6.30 -7.99
C ASP A 64 7.43 6.53 -6.65
N SER A 65 8.76 6.42 -6.65
CA SER A 65 9.61 6.62 -5.46
C SER A 65 9.49 8.01 -4.82
N ARG A 66 8.97 9.00 -5.54
CA ARG A 66 8.75 10.36 -5.04
C ARG A 66 7.49 10.47 -4.19
N ALA A 67 6.56 9.53 -4.33
CA ALA A 67 5.33 9.54 -3.58
C ALA A 67 5.53 8.90 -2.21
N GLN A 68 5.08 9.59 -1.17
CA GLN A 68 5.16 9.07 0.19
C GLN A 68 4.05 8.04 0.44
N PRO A 69 4.35 6.95 1.16
CA PRO A 69 3.31 6.03 1.64
C PRO A 69 2.31 6.74 2.54
N LEU A 70 1.04 6.40 2.39
CA LEU A 70 -0.03 6.91 3.23
C LEU A 70 -0.68 5.74 4.00
N PRO A 71 -0.58 5.70 5.33
CA PRO A 71 -1.36 4.79 6.15
C PRO A 71 -2.77 5.36 6.37
N TRP A 72 -3.78 4.51 6.30
CA TRP A 72 -5.17 4.88 6.54
C TRP A 72 -5.85 3.88 7.48
N MET A 73 -6.51 4.41 8.50
CA MET A 73 -7.28 3.61 9.45
C MET A 73 -8.74 3.52 9.02
N ASN A 74 -9.32 2.32 9.08
CA ASN A 74 -10.70 2.03 8.65
C ASN A 74 -10.97 2.45 7.18
N PRO A 75 -10.23 1.90 6.21
CA PRO A 75 -10.40 2.19 4.79
C PRO A 75 -11.79 1.85 4.24
N GLU A 76 -12.59 1.06 4.96
CA GLU A 76 -13.99 0.74 4.63
C GLU A 76 -14.84 2.00 4.48
N ARG A 77 -14.51 3.08 5.20
CA ARG A 77 -15.19 4.39 5.07
C ARG A 77 -15.00 5.03 3.69
N LEU A 78 -14.00 4.57 2.94
CA LEU A 78 -13.66 5.04 1.60
C LEU A 78 -14.02 4.01 0.52
N GLY A 79 -14.68 2.90 0.88
CA GLY A 79 -14.91 1.76 -0.02
C GLY A 79 -13.73 0.80 -0.14
N GLY A 80 -12.68 0.99 0.68
CA GLY A 80 -11.55 0.07 0.77
C GLY A 80 -11.77 -1.09 1.75
N ARG A 81 -10.71 -1.85 2.01
CA ARG A 81 -10.68 -2.98 2.95
C ARG A 81 -9.42 -2.90 3.80
N SER A 82 -9.56 -3.18 5.10
CA SER A 82 -8.43 -3.25 6.01
C SER A 82 -7.52 -4.44 5.71
N ASN A 83 -6.34 -4.46 6.35
CA ASN A 83 -5.31 -5.47 6.13
C ASN A 83 -4.80 -5.53 4.68
N ARG A 84 -4.76 -4.37 3.99
CA ARG A 84 -4.33 -4.28 2.60
C ARG A 84 -3.24 -3.26 2.35
N VAL A 85 -2.41 -3.56 1.35
CA VAL A 85 -1.49 -2.61 0.72
C VAL A 85 -2.07 -2.27 -0.65
N TYR A 86 -2.43 -1.00 -0.85
CA TYR A 86 -2.90 -0.46 -2.11
C TYR A 86 -1.71 0.13 -2.86
N CYS A 87 -1.29 -0.50 -3.95
CA CYS A 87 -0.16 -0.05 -4.74
C CYS A 87 -0.65 0.61 -6.04
N TYR A 88 -0.40 1.90 -6.15
CA TYR A 88 -0.67 2.67 -7.35
C TYR A 88 0.46 2.51 -8.35
N ASP A 89 0.12 1.99 -9.52
CA ASP A 89 1.00 1.96 -10.66
C ASP A 89 0.88 3.25 -11.46
N SER A 90 1.88 4.10 -11.40
CA SER A 90 1.93 5.31 -12.23
C SER A 90 1.88 4.98 -13.73
N GLY A 91 2.58 3.94 -14.19
CA GLY A 91 2.66 3.59 -15.61
C GLY A 91 1.32 3.17 -16.24
N SER A 92 0.46 2.49 -15.47
CA SER A 92 -0.86 2.05 -15.95
C SER A 92 -2.03 2.87 -15.41
N GLY A 93 -1.81 3.72 -14.40
CA GLY A 93 -2.86 4.48 -13.72
C GLY A 93 -3.79 3.63 -12.85
N HIS A 94 -3.47 2.36 -12.62
CA HIS A 94 -4.32 1.45 -11.85
C HIS A 94 -3.86 1.31 -10.39
N LEU A 95 -4.84 1.15 -9.50
CA LEU A 95 -4.62 0.84 -8.09
C LEU A 95 -4.86 -0.67 -7.86
N VAL A 96 -3.84 -1.37 -7.37
CA VAL A 96 -3.92 -2.81 -7.09
C VAL A 96 -3.87 -3.04 -5.58
N ALA A 97 -4.80 -3.85 -5.06
CA ALA A 97 -4.93 -4.10 -3.64
C ALA A 97 -4.37 -5.48 -3.27
N PHE A 98 -3.32 -5.52 -2.46
CA PHE A 98 -2.69 -6.75 -1.95
C PHE A 98 -3.12 -6.98 -0.52
N GLU A 99 -3.53 -8.20 -0.20
CA GLU A 99 -3.63 -8.60 1.21
C GLU A 99 -2.22 -8.88 1.75
N LEU A 100 -1.91 -8.36 2.94
CA LEU A 100 -0.57 -8.50 3.51
C LEU A 100 -0.21 -9.99 3.69
N GLY A 101 0.99 -10.37 3.24
CA GLY A 101 1.51 -11.74 3.35
C GLY A 101 0.90 -12.74 2.35
N LYS A 102 -0.07 -12.34 1.53
CA LYS A 102 -0.67 -13.21 0.51
C LYS A 102 -0.16 -12.88 -0.91
N PRO A 103 0.03 -13.89 -1.76
CA PRO A 103 0.38 -13.68 -3.16
C PRO A 103 -0.80 -13.10 -3.95
N LEU A 104 -0.50 -12.18 -4.86
CA LEU A 104 -1.47 -11.70 -5.84
C LEU A 104 -1.90 -12.84 -6.76
N HIS A 105 -3.21 -13.13 -6.82
CA HIS A 105 -3.78 -14.10 -7.75
C HIS A 105 -4.19 -13.43 -9.07
N GLY A 106 -4.13 -14.16 -10.19
CA GLY A 106 -4.42 -13.61 -11.52
C GLY A 106 -5.87 -13.10 -11.70
N ASP A 107 -6.83 -13.68 -10.97
CA ASP A 107 -8.24 -13.27 -10.96
C ASP A 107 -8.54 -12.10 -10.00
N ASP A 108 -7.58 -11.70 -9.15
CA ASP A 108 -7.70 -10.51 -8.28
C ASP A 108 -7.42 -9.20 -9.04
N ALA A 109 -7.74 -9.18 -10.34
CA ALA A 109 -7.71 -8.02 -11.20
C ALA A 109 -8.47 -6.83 -10.55
N PRO A 110 -8.05 -5.58 -10.81
CA PRO A 110 -8.32 -4.44 -9.92
C PRO A 110 -9.81 -4.10 -9.88
N LYS A 111 -10.52 -4.62 -8.88
CA LYS A 111 -11.76 -4.05 -8.38
C LYS A 111 -11.44 -3.27 -7.11
N SER A 112 -10.67 -2.21 -7.26
CA SER A 112 -10.57 -1.20 -6.21
C SER A 112 -11.57 -0.11 -6.54
N ASP A 113 -12.60 0.04 -5.70
CA ASP A 113 -13.54 1.17 -5.76
C ASP A 113 -12.84 2.49 -5.36
N VAL A 114 -11.61 2.42 -4.86
CA VAL A 114 -10.80 3.58 -4.50
C VAL A 114 -9.94 3.99 -5.69
N PHE A 115 -10.11 5.23 -6.15
CA PHE A 115 -9.33 5.82 -7.22
C PHE A 115 -8.17 6.63 -6.64
N SER A 116 -6.99 6.47 -7.21
CA SER A 116 -5.81 7.26 -6.87
C SER A 116 -5.26 8.00 -8.07
N PHE A 117 -5.04 9.30 -7.92
CA PHE A 117 -4.44 10.14 -8.96
C PHE A 117 -3.04 10.60 -8.52
N SER A 118 -2.07 10.50 -9.42
CA SER A 118 -0.75 11.13 -9.29
C SER A 118 -0.49 12.06 -10.48
N CYS A 119 0.19 13.18 -10.24
CA CYS A 119 0.45 14.22 -11.26
C CYS A 119 1.93 14.21 -11.67
N TYR A 120 2.21 13.96 -12.96
CA TYR A 120 3.55 13.87 -13.52
C TYR A 120 4.33 15.20 -13.49
N SER A 121 4.99 15.47 -12.36
CA SER A 121 5.96 16.57 -12.20
C SER A 121 7.26 16.05 -11.58
N SER A 122 8.38 16.77 -11.77
CA SER A 122 9.69 16.50 -11.16
C SER A 122 9.72 16.73 -9.64
N MET A 123 8.65 17.27 -9.06
CA MET A 123 8.49 17.51 -7.62
C MET A 123 7.79 16.33 -6.93
N VAL A 124 7.85 16.29 -5.59
CA VAL A 124 7.12 15.32 -4.74
C VAL A 124 5.65 15.27 -5.17
N GLN A 125 5.17 14.09 -5.58
CA GLN A 125 3.81 13.93 -6.08
C GLN A 125 2.85 13.65 -4.92
N PRO A 126 1.83 14.49 -4.69
CA PRO A 126 0.75 14.13 -3.77
C PRO A 126 -0.05 12.96 -4.37
N ILE A 127 -0.31 11.93 -3.55
CA ILE A 127 -1.29 10.89 -3.88
C ILE A 127 -2.64 11.38 -3.38
N TRP A 128 -3.59 11.57 -4.30
CA TRP A 128 -4.98 11.87 -3.94
C TRP A 128 -5.76 10.57 -3.89
N ILE A 129 -6.41 10.30 -2.76
CA ILE A 129 -7.34 9.18 -2.61
C ILE A 129 -8.75 9.73 -2.72
N VAL A 130 -9.47 9.32 -3.76
CA VAL A 130 -10.87 9.69 -3.96
C VAL A 130 -11.72 8.48 -3.60
N PRO A 131 -12.54 8.55 -2.54
CA PRO A 131 -13.43 7.44 -2.21
C PRO A 131 -14.52 7.26 -3.28
N SER A 132 -14.90 6.01 -3.54
CA SER A 132 -15.91 5.63 -4.54
C SER A 132 -17.26 6.32 -4.36
N MET A 133 -17.60 6.73 -3.14
CA MET A 133 -18.82 7.49 -2.89
C MET A 133 -18.92 8.77 -3.72
N PHE A 134 -17.80 9.29 -4.24
CA PHE A 134 -17.76 10.45 -5.14
C PHE A 134 -17.65 10.09 -6.64
N SER A 135 -17.56 8.81 -7.03
CA SER A 135 -17.47 8.40 -8.44
C SER A 135 -18.83 8.29 -9.15
N LEU A 136 -19.93 8.69 -8.51
CA LEU A 136 -21.31 8.58 -8.98
C LEU A 136 -21.75 9.67 -9.98
N CYS A 137 -20.83 10.41 -10.61
CA CYS A 137 -21.17 11.54 -11.48
C CYS A 137 -21.04 11.31 -13.00
N CYS A 138 -20.85 10.08 -13.49
CA CYS A 138 -20.71 9.84 -14.95
C CYS A 138 -21.83 9.04 -15.62
N ASP A 139 -22.77 8.43 -14.88
CA ASP A 139 -23.91 7.72 -15.49
C ASP A 139 -25.15 8.62 -15.51
N GLY A 140 -25.10 9.65 -16.35
CA GLY A 140 -26.17 10.64 -16.48
C GLY A 140 -26.08 11.48 -17.75
N GLN A 141 -26.05 10.84 -18.92
CA GLN A 141 -26.63 11.40 -20.15
C GLN A 141 -26.96 10.33 -21.18
#